data_AF-A0A7J9MXT7-F1
#
_entry.id   AF-A0A7J9MXT7-F1
#
_cell.length_a   1.000
_cell.length_b   1.000
_cell.length_c   1.000
_cell.angle_alpha   90.00
_cell.angle_beta   90.00
_cell.angle_gamma   90.00
#
_symmetry.space_group_name_H-M   'P 1'
#
loop_
_entity.id
_entity.type
_entity.pdbx_description
1 polymer ?
#
loop_
_entity_poly.entity_id
_entity_poly.type
_entity_poly.pdbx_seq_one_letter_code
_entity_poly.pdbx_strand_id
1 'polypeptide(L)'
;MLLCGILILLRHCVPLALVKTLTSNTLIHLVIVFMVTWLSSYAVLLCYLQKREFRVQAESYPTTYKASGQPSRLMASAAIETRSNFLTQSLSTNDPVVSVDWLHANLREPDLKVLDASWYMPDEQRNPIQEYQVAHIPGALFFDVDGISDRTTKLPHMLPSEEGFAAAVSALGIHNKDGLVVYDGKGIFSAARVWWMFRIFGHDRVWVLDGGLPRWRASGYDVESSASSDAILKASAASEAIEKIYQGQTAGPLTFQTKFQPHLVWTLDQVRRNIEEKTHQHIDARSKPRFDGAAPEPRKGIRSGHVPGSKCIPFPKMLDASQTLLPADELKKRFNEEGISLERPVLTSCGTGVTACILALGLHRLGKTDVPVYDGSWTEWGAESDTPVDTSS
;
A
#
# COMPACT_ATOMS: atom_id res chain seq x y z
N MET A 1 -22.88 14.45 -13.82
CA MET A 1 -23.43 13.38 -14.69
C MET A 1 -24.06 13.91 -15.99
N LEU A 2 -23.42 14.82 -16.74
CA LEU A 2 -23.96 15.27 -18.04
C LEU A 2 -22.89 15.59 -19.09
N LEU A 3 -21.72 14.96 -19.01
CA LEU A 3 -20.67 15.00 -20.03
C LEU A 3 -20.34 13.63 -20.64
N CYS A 4 -20.96 12.55 -20.17
CA CYS A 4 -20.79 11.21 -20.74
C CYS A 4 -21.91 10.79 -21.70
N GLY A 5 -23.03 11.54 -21.76
CA GLY A 5 -24.19 11.18 -22.59
C GLY A 5 -24.18 11.72 -24.03
N ILE A 6 -23.33 12.69 -24.37
CA ILE A 6 -23.39 13.38 -25.68
C ILE A 6 -22.47 12.73 -26.74
N LEU A 7 -21.47 11.95 -26.31
CA LEU A 7 -20.58 11.22 -27.23
C LEU A 7 -21.19 9.92 -27.80
N ILE A 8 -22.34 9.47 -27.30
CA ILE A 8 -23.01 8.25 -27.76
C ILE A 8 -24.05 8.52 -28.87
N LEU A 9 -24.55 9.76 -29.00
CA LEU A 9 -25.59 10.10 -29.98
C LEU A 9 -25.09 10.60 -31.35
N LEU A 10 -23.78 10.87 -31.51
CA LEU A 10 -23.20 11.33 -32.78
C LEU A 10 -22.67 10.21 -33.69
N ARG A 11 -22.89 8.93 -33.35
CA ARG A 11 -22.45 7.78 -34.16
C ARG A 11 -23.52 7.12 -35.02
N HIS A 12 -24.75 7.63 -35.06
CA HIS A 12 -25.87 6.93 -35.71
C HIS A 12 -26.66 7.68 -36.79
N CYS A 13 -26.21 8.85 -37.26
CA CYS A 13 -26.93 9.56 -38.32
C CYS A 13 -26.03 10.27 -39.35
N VAL A 14 -25.13 9.56 -40.07
CA VAL A 14 -24.68 9.97 -41.41
C VAL A 14 -24.22 8.71 -42.19
N PRO A 15 -24.72 8.42 -43.41
CA PRO A 15 -24.23 7.31 -44.23
C PRO A 15 -22.78 7.53 -44.71
N LEU A 16 -21.96 6.47 -44.72
CA LEU A 16 -20.63 6.44 -45.33
C LEU A 16 -20.71 6.48 -46.87
N ALA A 17 -21.06 7.63 -47.45
CA ALA A 17 -20.75 7.98 -48.83
C ALA A 17 -20.95 9.48 -49.01
N LEU A 18 -19.96 10.18 -49.58
CA LEU A 18 -19.83 11.64 -49.71
C LEU A 18 -19.38 12.39 -48.45
N VAL A 19 -18.08 12.44 -48.18
CA VAL A 19 -17.32 13.70 -48.02
C VAL A 19 -15.86 13.42 -48.42
N LYS A 20 -15.60 13.36 -49.74
CA LYS A 20 -14.29 13.78 -50.27
C LYS A 20 -14.43 15.27 -50.59
N THR A 21 -13.33 16.02 -50.43
CA THR A 21 -13.15 17.46 -50.70
C THR A 21 -13.86 18.47 -49.80
N LEU A 22 -13.24 18.78 -48.65
CA LEU A 22 -13.30 20.10 -48.01
C LEU A 22 -11.93 20.39 -47.36
N THR A 23 -11.35 21.56 -47.63
CA THR A 23 -10.02 21.97 -47.14
C THR A 23 -10.10 22.72 -45.80
N SER A 24 -9.01 22.65 -45.03
CA SER A 24 -8.86 23.02 -43.61
C SER A 24 -9.43 24.39 -43.16
N ASN A 25 -9.50 25.39 -44.04
CA ASN A 25 -9.84 26.76 -43.61
C ASN A 25 -11.35 27.05 -43.47
N THR A 26 -12.24 26.22 -44.00
CA THR A 26 -13.70 26.42 -43.87
C THR A 26 -14.27 25.84 -42.57
N LEU A 27 -13.60 24.86 -41.96
CA LEU A 27 -14.02 24.25 -40.69
C LEU A 27 -13.75 25.17 -39.49
N ILE A 28 -12.66 25.93 -39.53
CA ILE A 28 -12.24 26.83 -38.45
C ILE A 28 -13.19 28.04 -38.34
N HIS A 29 -13.64 28.59 -39.48
CA HIS A 29 -14.60 29.69 -39.49
C HIS A 29 -15.98 29.29 -38.95
N LEU A 30 -16.44 28.05 -39.19
CA LEU A 30 -17.73 27.57 -38.70
C LEU A 30 -17.75 27.38 -37.17
N VAL A 31 -16.63 26.91 -36.60
CA VAL A 31 -16.47 26.68 -35.15
C VAL A 31 -16.42 28.00 -34.38
N ILE A 32 -15.76 29.03 -34.93
CA ILE A 32 -15.66 30.36 -34.30
C ILE A 32 -17.04 31.07 -34.30
N VAL A 33 -17.82 30.97 -35.38
CA VAL A 33 -19.17 31.56 -35.45
C VAL A 33 -20.14 30.87 -34.48
N PHE A 34 -19.98 29.56 -34.24
CA PHE A 34 -20.77 28.83 -33.25
C PHE A 34 -20.38 29.18 -31.79
N MET A 35 -19.10 29.41 -31.49
CA MET A 35 -18.68 29.86 -30.14
C MET A 35 -19.17 31.27 -29.80
N VAL A 36 -19.12 32.21 -30.75
CA VAL A 36 -19.50 33.62 -30.51
C VAL A 36 -21.02 33.78 -30.34
N THR A 37 -21.83 32.96 -30.99
CA THR A 37 -23.30 32.95 -30.84
C THR A 37 -23.78 32.20 -29.59
N TRP A 38 -22.97 31.27 -29.07
CA TRP A 38 -23.24 30.55 -27.82
C TRP A 38 -22.90 31.41 -26.57
N LEU A 39 -21.85 32.23 -26.66
CA LEU A 39 -21.45 33.14 -25.56
C LEU A 39 -22.37 34.36 -25.39
N SER A 40 -23.05 34.82 -26.44
CA SER A 40 -24.03 35.93 -26.33
C SER A 40 -25.37 35.51 -25.71
N SER A 41 -25.72 34.23 -25.78
CA SER A 41 -26.99 33.70 -25.25
C SER A 41 -26.92 33.34 -23.76
N TYR A 42 -25.74 33.06 -23.21
CA TYR A 42 -25.55 32.73 -21.78
C TYR A 42 -25.46 33.98 -20.88
N ALA A 43 -24.96 35.10 -21.40
CA ALA A 43 -24.86 36.36 -20.67
C ALA A 43 -26.24 37.00 -20.37
N VAL A 44 -27.24 36.74 -21.22
CA VAL A 44 -28.61 37.25 -21.04
C VAL A 44 -29.37 36.44 -19.97
N LEU A 45 -29.02 35.17 -19.75
CA LEU A 45 -29.68 34.29 -18.78
C LEU A 45 -29.17 34.50 -17.33
N LEU A 46 -27.93 34.95 -17.15
CA LEU A 46 -27.35 35.28 -15.84
C LEU A 46 -27.80 36.66 -15.30
N CYS A 47 -28.30 37.55 -16.17
CA CYS A 47 -28.74 38.89 -15.78
C CYS A 47 -30.20 38.92 -15.27
N TYR A 48 -30.96 37.82 -15.37
CA TYR A 48 -32.39 37.76 -15.00
C TYR A 48 -32.68 37.06 -13.67
N LEU A 49 -31.69 36.44 -13.02
CA LEU A 49 -31.91 35.64 -11.79
C LEU A 49 -31.20 36.18 -10.53
N GLN A 50 -30.72 37.43 -10.55
CA GLN A 50 -30.13 38.07 -9.39
C GLN A 50 -30.72 39.47 -9.14
N LYS A 51 -32.03 39.51 -8.83
CA LYS A 51 -32.67 40.66 -8.19
C LYS A 51 -33.23 40.24 -6.84
N ARG A 52 -32.45 40.45 -5.78
CA ARG A 52 -32.97 40.60 -4.42
C ARG A 52 -32.32 41.83 -3.81
N GLU A 53 -33.14 42.86 -3.63
CA GLU A 53 -32.77 44.09 -2.94
C GLU A 53 -32.57 43.80 -1.46
N PHE A 54 -31.44 44.23 -0.90
CA PHE A 54 -31.30 44.44 0.54
C PHE A 54 -30.87 45.89 0.76
N ARG A 55 -31.77 46.62 1.42
CA ARG A 55 -31.73 48.05 1.70
C ARG A 55 -30.78 48.27 2.88
N VAL A 56 -29.71 49.03 2.67
CA VAL A 56 -28.85 49.55 3.74
C VAL A 56 -29.53 50.78 4.32
N GLN A 57 -29.89 50.74 5.60
CA GLN A 57 -30.16 51.94 6.39
C GLN A 57 -29.09 52.04 7.49
N ALA A 58 -28.30 53.10 7.38
CA ALA A 58 -27.43 53.58 8.44
C ALA A 58 -28.25 54.54 9.31
N GLU A 59 -28.29 54.31 10.62
CA GLU A 59 -28.69 55.32 11.58
C GLU A 59 -27.63 55.43 12.68
N SER A 60 -27.15 56.66 12.84
CA SER A 60 -26.22 57.13 13.85
C SER A 60 -26.97 58.00 14.85
N TYR A 61 -26.88 57.72 16.15
CA TYR A 61 -27.06 58.73 17.20
C TYR A 61 -26.14 58.43 18.40
N PRO A 62 -25.60 59.47 19.07
CA PRO A 62 -24.61 59.34 20.13
C PRO A 62 -25.22 59.46 21.53
N THR A 63 -24.67 58.77 22.53
CA THR A 63 -24.61 59.31 23.91
C THR A 63 -23.52 58.64 24.76
N THR A 64 -22.64 59.48 25.29
CA THR A 64 -21.75 59.32 26.46
C THR A 64 -22.56 59.06 27.75
N TYR A 65 -22.13 58.57 28.92
CA TYR A 65 -20.85 58.40 29.64
C TYR A 65 -21.12 57.48 30.86
N LYS A 66 -20.18 56.61 31.26
CA LYS A 66 -19.55 56.50 32.62
C LYS A 66 -18.95 55.12 32.88
N ALA A 67 -17.69 55.15 33.29
CA ALA A 67 -16.87 54.02 33.72
C ALA A 67 -17.09 53.67 35.20
N SER A 68 -16.96 52.38 35.55
CA SER A 68 -16.31 51.89 36.78
C SER A 68 -16.21 50.36 36.83
N GLY A 69 -15.07 49.83 37.29
CA GLY A 69 -15.01 48.64 38.15
C GLY A 69 -14.76 47.24 37.52
N GLN A 70 -13.48 46.86 37.53
CA GLN A 70 -12.79 45.54 37.44
C GLN A 70 -13.50 44.21 37.87
N PRO A 71 -12.91 43.03 37.54
CA PRO A 71 -13.62 41.90 36.94
C PRO A 71 -14.00 40.76 37.90
N SER A 72 -15.03 40.01 37.48
CA SER A 72 -15.50 38.75 38.05
C SER A 72 -14.56 37.58 37.74
N ARG A 73 -14.14 36.86 38.79
CA ARG A 73 -13.48 35.55 38.72
C ARG A 73 -14.42 34.51 38.10
N LEU A 74 -13.98 33.85 37.04
CA LEU A 74 -14.53 32.57 36.57
C LEU A 74 -13.46 31.50 36.75
N MET A 75 -13.73 30.57 37.68
CA MET A 75 -13.00 29.32 37.80
C MET A 75 -13.42 28.42 36.65
N ALA A 76 -12.53 28.24 35.67
CA ALA A 76 -12.64 27.16 34.68
C ALA A 76 -11.68 26.05 35.10
N SER A 77 -12.27 24.92 35.52
CA SER A 77 -11.59 23.68 35.87
C SER A 77 -10.71 23.22 34.70
N ALA A 78 -9.39 23.18 34.92
CA ALA A 78 -8.49 22.48 34.02
C ALA A 78 -8.76 20.98 34.16
N ALA A 79 -9.52 20.40 33.24
CA ALA A 79 -9.44 18.98 32.98
C ALA A 79 -8.03 18.72 32.44
N ILE A 80 -7.16 18.23 33.30
CA ILE A 80 -5.88 17.64 32.91
C ILE A 80 -6.27 16.36 32.17
N GLU A 81 -6.41 16.45 30.85
CA GLU A 81 -6.33 15.27 30.00
C GLU A 81 -4.94 14.70 30.20
N THR A 82 -4.88 13.59 30.92
CA THR A 82 -3.69 12.75 31.01
C THR A 82 -3.42 12.18 29.62
N ARG A 83 -2.76 12.96 28.75
CA ARG A 83 -2.14 12.42 27.54
C ARG A 83 -1.10 11.42 27.98
N SER A 84 -1.45 10.15 27.88
CA SER A 84 -0.48 9.08 28.01
C SER A 84 0.51 9.23 26.87
N ASN A 85 1.71 9.74 27.16
CA ASN A 85 2.84 9.76 26.24
C ASN A 85 3.28 8.31 25.98
N PHE A 86 2.55 7.57 25.14
CA PHE A 86 3.01 6.31 24.58
C PHE A 86 3.91 6.63 23.40
N LEU A 87 5.18 6.91 23.67
CA LEU A 87 6.20 7.05 22.63
C LEU A 87 6.26 5.76 21.82
N THR A 88 6.49 5.85 20.51
CA THR A 88 6.77 4.71 19.61
C THR A 88 7.87 3.78 20.16
N GLN A 89 8.75 4.30 21.02
CA GLN A 89 9.79 3.56 21.72
C GLN A 89 9.27 2.51 22.73
N SER A 90 7.99 2.60 23.12
CA SER A 90 7.32 1.70 24.07
C SER A 90 6.44 0.63 23.43
N LEU A 91 6.25 0.68 22.11
CA LEU A 91 5.52 -0.38 21.41
C LEU A 91 6.32 -1.68 21.42
N SER A 92 5.63 -2.77 21.71
CA SER A 92 6.22 -4.10 21.60
C SER A 92 6.46 -4.44 20.13
N THR A 93 7.65 -4.97 19.84
CA THR A 93 7.98 -5.58 18.53
C THR A 93 7.47 -7.03 18.41
N ASN A 94 6.80 -7.55 19.45
CA ASN A 94 6.28 -8.92 19.48
C ASN A 94 4.93 -9.05 18.75
N ASP A 95 4.09 -8.01 18.76
CA ASP A 95 2.88 -7.98 17.90
C ASP A 95 3.24 -7.23 16.62
N PRO A 96 3.10 -7.86 15.43
CA PRO A 96 3.60 -7.26 14.21
C PRO A 96 2.62 -6.28 13.56
N VAL A 97 1.51 -5.94 14.23
CA VAL A 97 0.52 -4.97 13.74
C VAL A 97 0.22 -3.90 14.78
N VAL A 98 -0.33 -2.78 14.31
CA VAL A 98 -0.94 -1.74 15.15
C VAL A 98 -2.36 -1.45 14.68
N SER A 99 -3.25 -1.05 15.59
CA SER A 99 -4.61 -0.67 15.22
C SER A 99 -4.67 0.70 14.53
N VAL A 100 -5.73 0.93 13.76
CA VAL A 100 -6.02 2.25 13.15
C VAL A 100 -6.20 3.35 14.20
N ASP A 101 -6.78 3.03 15.36
CA ASP A 101 -6.97 3.98 16.46
C ASP A 101 -5.62 4.38 17.07
N TRP A 102 -4.71 3.41 17.23
CA TRP A 102 -3.36 3.68 17.70
C TRP A 102 -2.62 4.58 16.72
N LEU A 103 -2.65 4.25 15.41
CA LEU A 103 -1.97 5.08 14.42
C LEU A 103 -2.55 6.51 14.39
N HIS A 104 -3.89 6.65 14.42
CA HIS A 104 -4.54 7.94 14.44
C HIS A 104 -4.12 8.80 15.64
N ALA A 105 -3.99 8.20 16.83
CA ALA A 105 -3.53 8.90 18.03
C ALA A 105 -2.04 9.32 17.97
N ASN A 106 -1.22 8.63 17.18
CA ASN A 106 0.24 8.80 17.14
C ASN A 106 0.77 9.37 15.81
N LEU A 107 -0.11 9.78 14.89
CA LEU A 107 0.26 10.21 13.53
C LEU A 107 1.20 11.43 13.50
N ARG A 108 1.24 12.21 14.59
CA ARG A 108 2.06 13.42 14.71
C ARG A 108 3.43 13.18 15.37
N GLU A 109 3.75 11.94 15.73
CA GLU A 109 5.04 11.60 16.30
C GLU A 109 6.16 11.81 15.27
N PRO A 110 7.20 12.62 15.55
CA PRO A 110 8.18 13.03 14.55
C PRO A 110 9.03 11.87 14.01
N ASP A 111 9.28 10.89 14.87
CA ASP A 111 10.05 9.67 14.58
C ASP A 111 9.13 8.50 14.17
N LEU A 112 7.88 8.76 13.75
CA LEU A 112 7.00 7.77 13.14
C LEU A 112 6.80 8.09 11.65
N LYS A 113 7.01 7.11 10.77
CA LYS A 113 6.72 7.19 9.33
C LYS A 113 5.62 6.21 8.97
N VAL A 114 4.70 6.67 8.14
CA VAL A 114 3.64 5.82 7.58
C VAL A 114 3.97 5.53 6.13
N LEU A 115 3.89 4.26 5.73
CA LEU A 115 4.22 3.81 4.38
C LEU A 115 2.98 3.21 3.73
N ASP A 116 2.57 3.77 2.59
CA ASP A 116 1.65 3.13 1.67
C ASP A 116 2.43 2.17 0.78
N ALA A 117 2.30 0.88 1.04
CA ALA A 117 2.93 -0.19 0.28
C ALA A 117 1.94 -0.86 -0.69
N SER A 118 0.93 -0.13 -1.16
CA SER A 118 -0.09 -0.69 -2.05
C SER A 118 0.53 -1.27 -3.32
N TRP A 119 0.23 -2.54 -3.56
CA TRP A 119 0.54 -3.25 -4.78
C TRP A 119 -0.62 -4.19 -5.11
N TYR A 120 -0.96 -4.30 -6.38
CA TYR A 120 -2.13 -5.06 -6.83
C TYR A 120 -1.74 -6.05 -7.93
N MET A 121 -2.48 -7.15 -8.03
CA MET A 121 -2.27 -8.10 -9.10
C MET A 121 -2.60 -7.46 -10.47
N PRO A 122 -1.90 -7.82 -11.56
CA PRO A 122 -2.12 -7.20 -12.86
C PRO A 122 -3.56 -7.28 -13.41
N ASP A 123 -4.30 -8.32 -13.03
CA ASP A 123 -5.69 -8.55 -13.43
C ASP A 123 -6.70 -7.65 -12.70
N GLU A 124 -6.31 -7.06 -11.56
CA GLU A 124 -7.16 -6.13 -10.81
C GLU A 124 -7.29 -4.76 -11.50
N GLN A 125 -6.41 -4.44 -12.47
CA GLN A 125 -6.42 -3.17 -13.22
C GLN A 125 -6.43 -1.92 -12.33
N ARG A 126 -5.81 -2.01 -11.16
CA ARG A 126 -5.64 -0.91 -10.20
C ARG A 126 -4.24 -0.33 -10.32
N ASN A 127 -4.14 0.99 -10.17
CA ASN A 127 -2.87 1.70 -10.19
C ASN A 127 -2.55 2.24 -8.80
N PRO A 128 -1.59 1.66 -8.07
CA PRO A 128 -1.35 2.01 -6.67
C PRO A 128 -0.84 3.43 -6.48
N ILE A 129 0.06 3.93 -7.34
CA ILE A 129 0.58 5.29 -7.21
C ILE A 129 -0.51 6.34 -7.49
N GLN A 130 -1.41 6.08 -8.45
CA GLN A 130 -2.55 6.96 -8.72
C GLN A 130 -3.54 6.94 -7.56
N GLU A 131 -3.84 5.78 -6.98
CA GLU A 131 -4.72 5.69 -5.81
C GLU A 131 -4.14 6.42 -4.60
N TYR A 132 -2.84 6.25 -4.33
CA TYR A 132 -2.11 6.99 -3.30
C TYR A 132 -2.22 8.50 -3.53
N GLN A 133 -1.96 8.98 -4.76
CA GLN A 133 -2.09 10.40 -5.10
C GLN A 133 -3.47 10.96 -4.81
N VAL A 134 -4.53 10.16 -5.02
CA VAL A 134 -5.91 10.57 -4.80
C VAL A 134 -6.29 10.54 -3.32
N ALA A 135 -5.91 9.51 -2.57
CA ALA A 135 -6.27 9.36 -1.17
C ALA A 135 -5.35 8.40 -0.40
N HIS A 136 -4.60 8.93 0.56
CA HIS A 136 -3.68 8.20 1.45
C HIS A 136 -3.82 8.66 2.91
N ILE A 137 -3.23 7.91 3.84
CA ILE A 137 -3.18 8.33 5.26
C ILE A 137 -2.33 9.61 5.36
N PRO A 138 -2.74 10.62 6.17
CA PRO A 138 -2.02 11.88 6.22
C PRO A 138 -0.54 11.74 6.55
N GLY A 139 0.32 12.37 5.75
CA GLY A 139 1.78 12.30 5.89
C GLY A 139 2.41 10.97 5.48
N ALA A 140 1.65 10.02 4.92
CA ALA A 140 2.20 8.76 4.45
C ALA A 140 3.11 8.94 3.22
N LEU A 141 4.20 8.18 3.16
CA LEU A 141 5.07 8.06 2.00
C LEU A 141 4.64 6.86 1.15
N PHE A 142 4.83 6.93 -0.16
CA PHE A 142 4.59 5.77 -1.03
C PHE A 142 5.84 4.89 -1.13
N PHE A 143 5.70 3.62 -0.79
CA PHE A 143 6.72 2.59 -0.94
C PHE A 143 6.39 1.74 -2.19
N ASP A 144 7.13 1.97 -3.26
CA ASP A 144 6.97 1.24 -4.51
C ASP A 144 7.56 -0.18 -4.41
N VAL A 145 6.70 -1.18 -4.17
CA VAL A 145 7.13 -2.58 -4.02
C VAL A 145 7.82 -3.13 -5.28
N ASP A 146 7.45 -2.65 -6.46
CA ASP A 146 8.08 -3.06 -7.73
C ASP A 146 9.37 -2.29 -8.02
N GLY A 147 9.42 -1.01 -7.62
CA GLY A 147 10.62 -0.18 -7.73
C GLY A 147 11.71 -0.55 -6.74
N ILE A 148 11.31 -0.94 -5.52
CA ILE A 148 12.19 -1.34 -4.42
C ILE A 148 12.36 -2.86 -4.38
N SER A 149 12.82 -3.41 -5.50
CA SER A 149 13.11 -4.84 -5.68
C SER A 149 14.40 -5.05 -6.46
N ASP A 150 14.94 -6.26 -6.45
CA ASP A 150 15.99 -6.66 -7.39
C ASP A 150 15.41 -6.84 -8.80
N ARG A 151 15.76 -5.89 -9.67
CA ARG A 151 15.34 -5.82 -11.07
C ARG A 151 16.42 -6.34 -12.04
N THR A 152 17.52 -6.88 -11.52
CA THR A 152 18.56 -7.55 -12.33
C THR A 152 18.12 -8.95 -12.74
N THR A 153 17.15 -9.53 -12.04
CA THR A 153 16.55 -10.83 -12.36
C THR A 153 15.26 -10.68 -13.17
N LYS A 154 14.80 -11.77 -13.79
CA LYS A 154 13.46 -11.84 -14.40
C LYS A 154 12.37 -12.23 -13.41
N LEU A 155 12.75 -12.55 -12.18
CA LEU A 155 11.83 -12.94 -11.13
C LEU A 155 11.16 -11.68 -10.53
N PRO A 156 9.88 -11.78 -10.18
CA PRO A 156 9.11 -10.69 -9.62
C PRO A 156 9.44 -10.45 -8.15
N HIS A 157 9.45 -9.19 -7.72
CA HIS A 157 9.52 -8.77 -6.31
C HIS A 157 10.69 -9.32 -5.50
N MET A 158 11.76 -9.78 -6.14
CA MET A 158 12.95 -10.28 -5.46
C MET A 158 13.50 -9.22 -4.51
N LEU A 159 14.00 -9.65 -3.36
CA LEU A 159 14.63 -8.79 -2.38
C LEU A 159 15.79 -8.02 -3.02
N PRO A 160 15.87 -6.69 -2.88
CA PRO A 160 17.00 -5.92 -3.38
C PRO A 160 18.29 -6.25 -2.61
N SER A 161 19.45 -5.80 -3.10
CA SER A 161 20.69 -5.85 -2.31
C SER A 161 20.60 -4.95 -1.06
N GLU A 162 21.48 -5.19 -0.08
CA GLU A 162 21.57 -4.34 1.12
C GLU A 162 21.78 -2.87 0.78
N GLU A 163 22.71 -2.60 -0.15
CA GLU A 163 23.04 -1.25 -0.61
C GLU A 163 21.85 -0.62 -1.36
N GLY A 164 21.18 -1.40 -2.20
CA GLY A 164 19.98 -0.96 -2.92
C GLY A 164 18.85 -0.58 -1.96
N PHE A 165 18.56 -1.45 -0.99
CA PHE A 165 17.54 -1.17 0.02
C PHE A 165 17.89 0.06 0.85
N ALA A 166 19.11 0.14 1.39
CA ALA A 166 19.59 1.27 2.18
C ALA A 166 19.44 2.58 1.41
N ALA A 167 19.83 2.59 0.14
CA ALA A 167 19.73 3.75 -0.74
C ALA A 167 18.27 4.17 -0.98
N ALA A 168 17.37 3.24 -1.30
CA ALA A 168 15.97 3.53 -1.56
C ALA A 168 15.26 4.09 -0.32
N VAL A 169 15.39 3.43 0.83
CA VAL A 169 14.70 3.90 2.05
C VAL A 169 15.31 5.20 2.58
N SER A 170 16.60 5.44 2.36
CA SER A 170 17.21 6.74 2.64
C SER A 170 16.64 7.85 1.75
N ALA A 171 16.40 7.57 0.47
CA ALA A 171 15.76 8.52 -0.46
C ALA A 171 14.28 8.80 -0.09
N LEU A 172 13.59 7.86 0.56
CA LEU A 172 12.28 8.10 1.19
C LEU A 172 12.36 8.98 2.45
N GLY A 173 13.57 9.24 2.97
CA GLY A 173 13.80 10.00 4.20
C GLY A 173 13.67 9.17 5.47
N ILE A 174 13.79 7.84 5.37
CA ILE A 174 13.71 6.92 6.51
C ILE A 174 15.08 6.79 7.17
N HIS A 175 15.09 6.81 8.49
CA HIS A 175 16.26 6.66 9.34
C HIS A 175 16.15 5.40 10.20
N ASN A 176 17.28 4.83 10.65
CA ASN A 176 17.25 3.67 11.56
C ASN A 176 16.50 3.92 12.88
N LYS A 177 16.35 5.17 13.30
CA LYS A 177 15.63 5.57 14.52
C LYS A 177 14.10 5.66 14.34
N ASP A 178 13.61 5.66 13.11
CA ASP A 178 12.18 5.84 12.85
C ASP A 178 11.42 4.58 13.28
N GLY A 179 10.17 4.73 13.72
CA GLY A 179 9.19 3.65 13.73
C GLY A 179 8.38 3.69 12.46
N LEU A 180 8.03 2.53 11.91
CA LEU A 180 7.38 2.41 10.62
C LEU A 180 6.02 1.73 10.77
N VAL A 181 4.96 2.35 10.23
CA VAL A 181 3.66 1.70 10.08
C VAL A 181 3.36 1.56 8.60
N VAL A 182 3.25 0.32 8.14
CA VAL A 182 3.04 -0.01 6.73
C VAL A 182 1.59 -0.41 6.53
N TYR A 183 0.93 0.16 5.53
CA TYR A 183 -0.42 -0.24 5.13
C TYR A 183 -0.50 -0.47 3.62
N ASP A 184 -1.60 -1.07 3.18
CA ASP A 184 -1.96 -1.12 1.77
C ASP A 184 -3.47 -0.91 1.57
N GLY A 185 -3.87 -0.72 0.31
CA GLY A 185 -5.25 -0.48 -0.08
C GLY A 185 -6.16 -1.72 -0.13
N LYS A 186 -5.69 -2.92 0.26
CA LYS A 186 -6.53 -4.13 0.37
C LYS A 186 -6.83 -4.52 1.81
N GLY A 187 -6.02 -4.04 2.77
CA GLY A 187 -6.12 -4.38 4.18
C GLY A 187 -4.77 -4.90 4.65
N ILE A 188 -4.53 -6.20 4.44
CA ILE A 188 -3.20 -6.82 4.60
C ILE A 188 -2.92 -7.69 3.38
N PHE A 189 -2.11 -7.17 2.46
CA PHE A 189 -1.67 -7.84 1.26
C PHE A 189 -0.18 -7.63 1.02
N SER A 190 0.21 -6.50 0.44
CA SER A 190 1.59 -6.14 0.14
C SER A 190 2.29 -5.45 1.31
N ALA A 191 1.56 -4.88 2.26
CA ALA A 191 2.15 -4.27 3.46
C ALA A 191 2.98 -5.27 4.28
N ALA A 192 2.54 -6.53 4.36
CA ALA A 192 3.28 -7.59 5.04
C ALA A 192 4.65 -7.86 4.39
N ARG A 193 4.76 -7.70 3.06
CA ARG A 193 6.05 -7.85 2.34
C ARG A 193 7.04 -6.78 2.78
N VAL A 194 6.60 -5.53 2.83
CA VAL A 194 7.47 -4.40 3.23
C VAL A 194 7.84 -4.50 4.72
N TRP A 195 6.91 -4.92 5.58
CA TRP A 195 7.22 -5.26 6.98
C TRP A 195 8.34 -6.30 7.08
N TRP A 196 8.24 -7.40 6.32
CA TRP A 196 9.28 -8.43 6.29
C TRP A 196 10.61 -7.90 5.72
N MET A 197 10.57 -7.05 4.68
CA MET A 197 11.76 -6.42 4.10
C MET A 197 12.54 -5.59 5.14
N PHE A 198 11.86 -4.75 5.92
CA PHE A 198 12.54 -4.00 6.98
C PHE A 198 13.16 -4.91 8.03
N ARG A 199 12.46 -5.98 8.45
CA ARG A 199 12.99 -6.95 9.41
C ARG A 199 14.20 -7.70 8.88
N ILE A 200 14.16 -8.18 7.63
CA ILE A 200 15.32 -8.88 7.05
C ILE A 200 16.53 -7.95 6.91
N PHE A 201 16.32 -6.64 6.72
CA PHE A 201 17.40 -5.65 6.77
C PHE A 201 17.71 -5.12 8.18
N GLY A 202 17.19 -5.77 9.23
CA GLY A 202 17.58 -5.52 10.62
C GLY A 202 16.84 -4.38 11.31
N HIS A 203 15.67 -3.99 10.83
CA HIS A 203 14.84 -2.95 11.42
C HIS A 203 13.52 -3.53 11.96
N ASP A 204 13.47 -3.77 13.27
CA ASP A 204 12.33 -4.41 13.95
C ASP A 204 11.24 -3.42 14.39
N ARG A 205 11.48 -2.10 14.36
CA ARG A 205 10.50 -1.07 14.70
C ARG A 205 9.53 -0.81 13.54
N VAL A 206 8.93 -1.87 13.04
CA VAL A 206 8.04 -1.88 11.89
C VAL A 206 6.80 -2.71 12.20
N TRP A 207 5.63 -2.16 11.88
CA TRP A 207 4.33 -2.78 12.08
C TRP A 207 3.48 -2.66 10.83
N VAL A 208 2.55 -3.59 10.64
CA VAL A 208 1.48 -3.47 9.64
C VAL A 208 0.27 -2.77 10.27
N LEU A 209 -0.39 -1.88 9.55
CA LEU A 209 -1.65 -1.28 9.98
C LEU A 209 -2.77 -2.32 9.85
N ASP A 210 -3.33 -2.74 10.98
CA ASP A 210 -4.30 -3.84 11.01
C ASP A 210 -5.61 -3.42 10.31
N GLY A 211 -5.94 -4.10 9.21
CA GLY A 211 -7.07 -3.73 8.32
C GLY A 211 -6.78 -2.65 7.29
N GLY A 212 -5.55 -2.12 7.25
CA GLY A 212 -5.04 -1.21 6.23
C GLY A 212 -5.90 0.04 5.99
N LEU A 213 -5.81 0.58 4.77
CA LEU A 213 -6.60 1.74 4.36
C LEU A 213 -8.13 1.52 4.40
N PRO A 214 -8.66 0.31 4.08
CA PRO A 214 -10.08 0.05 4.21
C PRO A 214 -10.60 0.27 5.64
N ARG A 215 -9.93 -0.26 6.67
CA ARG A 215 -10.33 -0.09 8.07
C ARG A 215 -10.13 1.34 8.55
N TRP A 216 -9.07 2.01 8.10
CA TRP A 216 -8.85 3.43 8.39
C TRP A 216 -10.05 4.28 7.95
N ARG A 217 -10.50 4.12 6.70
CA ARG A 217 -11.67 4.81 6.16
C ARG A 217 -12.96 4.42 6.87
N ALA A 218 -13.15 3.14 7.14
CA ALA A 218 -14.33 2.65 7.85
C ALA A 218 -14.46 3.20 9.29
N SER A 219 -13.33 3.59 9.88
CA SER A 219 -13.27 4.23 11.21
C SER A 219 -13.54 5.74 11.17
N GLY A 220 -13.78 6.31 9.99
CA GLY A 220 -14.08 7.73 9.81
C GLY A 220 -12.86 8.64 9.89
N TYR A 221 -11.64 8.09 9.81
CA TYR A 221 -10.42 8.88 9.85
C TYR A 221 -10.12 9.56 8.53
N ASP A 222 -9.57 10.77 8.62
CA ASP A 222 -9.26 11.61 7.47
C ASP A 222 -8.21 10.97 6.57
N VAL A 223 -8.31 11.24 5.27
CA VAL A 223 -7.31 10.92 4.27
C VAL A 223 -6.84 12.21 3.60
N GLU A 224 -5.55 12.28 3.27
CA GLU A 224 -5.04 13.38 2.46
C GLU A 224 -5.42 13.17 1.00
N SER A 225 -6.04 14.19 0.41
CA SER A 225 -6.32 14.26 -1.02
C SER A 225 -5.23 15.07 -1.72
N SER A 226 -4.61 14.50 -2.76
CA SER A 226 -3.43 15.06 -3.45
C SER A 226 -2.15 14.89 -2.66
N ALA A 227 -1.39 13.84 -2.99
CA ALA A 227 -0.04 13.65 -2.48
C ALA A 227 0.83 14.88 -2.79
N SER A 228 1.64 15.28 -1.81
CA SER A 228 2.58 16.39 -2.00
C SER A 228 3.59 16.08 -3.10
N SER A 229 4.02 17.11 -3.83
CA SER A 229 5.09 16.96 -4.84
C SER A 229 6.35 16.35 -4.22
N ASP A 230 6.65 16.68 -2.95
CA ASP A 230 7.77 16.10 -2.20
C ASP A 230 7.63 14.58 -2.02
N ALA A 231 6.47 14.09 -1.61
CA ALA A 231 6.24 12.65 -1.41
C ALA A 231 6.36 11.86 -2.72
N ILE A 232 5.86 12.42 -3.84
CA ILE A 232 5.98 11.81 -5.16
C ILE A 232 7.44 11.81 -5.65
N LEU A 233 8.17 12.90 -5.43
CA LEU A 233 9.60 12.97 -5.76
C LEU A 233 10.41 11.96 -4.95
N LYS A 234 10.10 11.78 -3.65
CA LYS A 234 10.74 10.77 -2.80
C LYS A 234 10.50 9.35 -3.31
N ALA A 235 9.26 9.02 -3.70
CA ALA A 235 8.94 7.70 -4.25
C ALA A 235 9.74 7.42 -5.54
N SER A 236 9.80 8.37 -6.48
CA SER A 236 10.62 8.25 -7.69
C SER A 236 12.10 8.11 -7.37
N ALA A 237 12.61 8.97 -6.46
CA ALA A 237 14.00 8.96 -6.04
C ALA A 237 14.41 7.62 -5.40
N ALA A 238 13.50 6.97 -4.67
CA ALA A 238 13.75 5.66 -4.07
C ALA A 238 13.96 4.56 -5.13
N SER A 239 13.07 4.49 -6.12
CA SER A 239 13.20 3.54 -7.24
C SER A 239 14.45 3.82 -8.08
N GLU A 240 14.78 5.09 -8.34
CA GLU A 240 16.00 5.49 -9.05
C GLU A 240 17.28 5.17 -8.25
N ALA A 241 17.24 5.29 -6.92
CA ALA A 241 18.41 5.02 -6.07
C ALA A 241 18.86 3.56 -6.19
N ILE A 242 17.91 2.61 -6.24
CA ILE A 242 18.23 1.19 -6.48
C ILE A 242 18.86 0.96 -7.84
N GLU A 243 18.32 1.58 -8.90
CA GLU A 243 18.87 1.45 -10.25
C GLU A 243 20.32 1.95 -10.30
N LYS A 244 20.60 3.09 -9.66
CA LYS A 244 21.95 3.66 -9.56
C LYS A 244 22.92 2.69 -8.89
N ILE A 245 22.52 2.09 -7.77
CA ILE A 245 23.33 1.08 -7.08
C ILE A 245 23.66 -0.10 -8.02
N TYR A 246 22.67 -0.64 -8.74
CA TYR A 246 22.91 -1.75 -9.68
C TYR A 246 23.72 -1.35 -10.92
N GLN A 247 23.79 -0.06 -11.24
CA GLN A 247 24.69 0.49 -12.26
C GLN A 247 26.10 0.78 -11.72
N GLY A 248 26.40 0.42 -10.46
CA GLY A 248 27.68 0.67 -9.81
C GLY A 248 27.91 2.13 -9.41
N GLN A 249 26.84 2.92 -9.34
CA GLN A 249 26.88 4.32 -8.92
C GLN A 249 26.58 4.44 -7.43
N THR A 250 27.08 5.50 -6.79
CA THR A 250 26.74 5.82 -5.41
C THR A 250 25.37 6.50 -5.35
N ALA A 251 24.48 6.01 -4.49
CA ALA A 251 23.29 6.75 -4.09
C ALA A 251 23.67 7.91 -3.13
N GLY A 252 22.72 8.83 -2.91
CA GLY A 252 22.90 9.99 -2.02
C GLY A 252 23.25 9.62 -0.57
N PRO A 253 23.28 10.60 0.36
CA PRO A 253 23.62 10.32 1.75
C PRO A 253 22.72 9.23 2.34
N LEU A 254 23.33 8.19 2.90
CA LEU A 254 22.61 7.10 3.54
C LEU A 254 22.18 7.51 4.95
N THR A 255 20.88 7.51 5.20
CA THR A 255 20.26 7.74 6.51
C THR A 255 19.84 6.44 7.19
N PHE A 256 19.89 5.34 6.44
CA PHE A 256 19.55 4.01 6.88
C PHE A 256 20.71 3.02 6.66
N GLN A 257 21.06 2.29 7.70
CA GLN A 257 22.07 1.23 7.71
C GLN A 257 21.38 -0.12 7.83
N THR A 258 21.72 -1.08 6.98
CA THR A 258 21.19 -2.44 7.05
C THR A 258 21.97 -3.29 8.05
N LYS A 259 21.28 -4.26 8.63
CA LYS A 259 21.88 -5.40 9.34
C LYS A 259 21.17 -6.65 8.85
N PHE A 260 21.63 -7.18 7.72
CA PHE A 260 20.96 -8.28 7.04
C PHE A 260 20.81 -9.54 7.92
N GLN A 261 19.62 -10.14 7.87
CA GLN A 261 19.21 -11.31 8.62
C GLN A 261 19.01 -12.49 7.65
N PRO A 262 20.10 -13.15 7.21
CA PRO A 262 20.04 -14.18 6.17
C PRO A 262 19.14 -15.38 6.54
N HIS A 263 18.87 -15.59 7.83
CA HIS A 263 17.97 -16.65 8.29
C HIS A 263 16.49 -16.40 7.96
N LEU A 264 16.11 -15.18 7.53
CA LEU A 264 14.73 -14.82 7.19
C LEU A 264 14.41 -14.94 5.69
N VAL A 265 15.38 -15.31 4.84
CA VAL A 265 15.17 -15.55 3.41
C VAL A 265 15.80 -16.86 2.99
N TRP A 266 15.10 -17.64 2.18
CA TRP A 266 15.60 -18.86 1.60
C TRP A 266 15.73 -18.77 0.08
N THR A 267 16.76 -19.42 -0.45
CA THR A 267 17.01 -19.60 -1.88
C THR A 267 16.39 -20.91 -2.40
N LEU A 268 16.30 -21.05 -3.72
CA LEU A 268 15.84 -22.27 -4.37
C LEU A 268 16.59 -23.52 -3.90
N ASP A 269 17.91 -23.46 -3.75
CA ASP A 269 18.73 -24.58 -3.32
C ASP A 269 18.46 -25.00 -1.87
N GLN A 270 18.14 -24.05 -0.99
CA GLN A 270 17.71 -24.37 0.37
C GLN A 270 16.36 -25.09 0.37
N VAL A 271 15.44 -24.69 -0.51
CA VAL A 271 14.15 -25.39 -0.68
C VAL A 271 14.35 -26.79 -1.23
N ARG A 272 15.21 -26.98 -2.24
CA ARG A 272 15.56 -28.32 -2.77
C ARG A 272 16.06 -29.25 -1.66
N ARG A 273 17.02 -28.80 -0.85
CA ARG A 273 17.51 -29.58 0.31
C ARG A 273 16.40 -29.91 1.30
N ASN A 274 15.49 -28.97 1.57
CA ASN A 274 14.41 -29.21 2.52
C ASN A 274 13.40 -30.29 2.07
N ILE A 275 13.25 -30.55 0.77
CA ILE A 275 12.41 -31.65 0.28
C ILE A 275 12.95 -33.01 0.77
N GLU A 276 14.27 -33.16 0.73
CA GLU A 276 14.96 -34.38 1.14
C GLU A 276 15.08 -34.47 2.67
N GLU A 277 15.57 -33.40 3.29
CA GLU A 277 15.92 -33.39 4.72
C GLU A 277 14.72 -33.13 5.64
N LYS A 278 13.67 -32.49 5.14
CA LYS A 278 12.43 -32.16 5.88
C LYS A 278 12.68 -31.40 7.19
N THR A 279 13.66 -30.51 7.19
CA THR A 279 14.04 -29.71 8.36
C THR A 279 12.96 -28.69 8.74
N HIS A 280 12.25 -28.14 7.75
CA HIS A 280 11.21 -27.14 7.92
C HIS A 280 9.87 -27.61 7.35
N GLN A 281 8.78 -27.26 8.03
CA GLN A 281 7.43 -27.40 7.50
C GLN A 281 7.20 -26.28 6.49
N HIS A 282 7.08 -26.63 5.22
CA HIS A 282 6.90 -25.65 4.14
C HIS A 282 5.41 -25.36 3.92
N ILE A 283 5.02 -24.09 4.02
CA ILE A 283 3.66 -23.61 3.83
C ILE A 283 3.60 -22.66 2.62
N ASP A 284 2.67 -22.91 1.70
CA ASP A 284 2.38 -22.08 0.54
C ASP A 284 1.11 -21.25 0.77
N ALA A 285 1.22 -19.93 0.57
CA ALA A 285 0.15 -18.95 0.79
C ALA A 285 -0.79 -18.73 -0.41
N ARG A 286 -0.54 -19.39 -1.55
CA ARG A 286 -1.39 -19.30 -2.76
C ARG A 286 -2.78 -19.89 -2.51
N SER A 287 -3.69 -19.62 -3.43
CA SER A 287 -5.01 -20.25 -3.41
C SER A 287 -4.89 -21.77 -3.60
N LYS A 288 -5.80 -22.51 -2.96
CA LYS A 288 -5.84 -23.97 -3.05
C LYS A 288 -5.91 -24.48 -4.50
N PRO A 289 -6.70 -23.89 -5.43
CA PRO A 289 -6.69 -24.31 -6.83
C PRO A 289 -5.34 -24.16 -7.53
N ARG A 290 -4.57 -23.10 -7.24
CA ARG A 290 -3.23 -22.90 -7.82
C ARG A 290 -2.23 -23.91 -7.26
N PHE A 291 -2.28 -24.13 -5.95
CA PHE A 291 -1.46 -25.11 -5.24
C PHE A 291 -1.73 -26.54 -5.76
N ASP A 292 -3.00 -26.90 -5.96
CA ASP A 292 -3.39 -28.24 -6.43
C ASP A 292 -3.09 -28.47 -7.91
N GLY A 293 -2.77 -27.41 -8.65
CA GLY A 293 -2.60 -27.46 -10.10
C GLY A 293 -3.90 -27.38 -10.90
N ALA A 294 -5.04 -27.16 -10.24
CA ALA A 294 -6.37 -27.05 -10.84
C ALA A 294 -6.65 -25.68 -11.50
N ALA A 295 -5.87 -24.65 -11.16
CA ALA A 295 -5.92 -23.34 -11.78
C ALA A 295 -4.54 -22.95 -12.34
N PRO A 296 -4.48 -22.23 -13.47
CA PRO A 296 -3.22 -21.75 -14.02
C PRO A 296 -2.58 -20.70 -13.12
N GLU A 297 -1.26 -20.60 -13.19
CA GLU A 297 -0.54 -19.47 -12.62
C GLU A 297 -0.79 -18.18 -13.42
N PRO A 298 -0.84 -16.99 -12.77
CA PRO A 298 -1.07 -15.72 -13.46
C PRO A 298 -0.01 -15.41 -14.53
N ARG A 299 1.22 -15.91 -14.33
CA ARG A 299 2.32 -15.74 -15.28
C ARG A 299 2.34 -16.87 -16.30
N LYS A 300 2.41 -16.51 -17.58
CA LYS A 300 2.52 -17.45 -18.69
C LYS A 300 3.82 -18.26 -18.58
N GLY A 301 3.73 -19.55 -18.86
CA GLY A 301 4.88 -20.46 -18.92
C GLY A 301 5.32 -21.05 -17.57
N ILE A 302 4.69 -20.65 -16.46
CA ILE A 302 4.95 -21.26 -15.15
C ILE A 302 4.10 -22.52 -15.00
N ARG A 303 4.72 -23.62 -14.59
CA ARG A 303 4.02 -24.90 -14.31
C ARG A 303 3.02 -24.71 -13.15
N SER A 304 1.88 -25.37 -13.21
CA SER A 304 0.92 -25.41 -12.08
C SER A 304 1.33 -26.47 -11.06
N GLY A 305 0.80 -26.42 -9.84
CA GLY A 305 1.11 -27.36 -8.75
C GLY A 305 1.83 -26.69 -7.58
N HIS A 306 2.55 -27.49 -6.79
CA HIS A 306 3.26 -27.04 -5.59
C HIS A 306 4.58 -27.78 -5.36
N VAL A 307 5.37 -27.24 -4.43
CA VAL A 307 6.65 -27.84 -4.01
C VAL A 307 6.35 -29.12 -3.23
N PRO A 308 6.98 -30.26 -3.55
CA PRO A 308 6.69 -31.53 -2.87
C PRO A 308 6.79 -31.46 -1.35
N GLY A 309 5.79 -32.03 -0.68
CA GLY A 309 5.69 -32.05 0.78
C GLY A 309 5.24 -30.73 1.45
N SER A 310 5.08 -29.65 0.68
CA SER A 310 4.51 -28.40 1.22
C SER A 310 3.02 -28.55 1.57
N LYS A 311 2.52 -27.64 2.42
CA LYS A 311 1.10 -27.53 2.82
C LYS A 311 0.52 -26.22 2.32
N CYS A 312 -0.78 -26.20 2.05
CA CYS A 312 -1.46 -25.01 1.55
C CYS A 312 -2.24 -24.31 2.67
N ILE A 313 -1.84 -23.10 3.04
CA ILE A 313 -2.64 -22.19 3.86
C ILE A 313 -2.85 -20.91 3.04
N PRO A 314 -3.94 -20.80 2.28
CA PRO A 314 -4.21 -19.59 1.52
C PRO A 314 -4.22 -18.37 2.44
N PHE A 315 -3.48 -17.32 2.10
CA PHE A 315 -3.33 -16.15 2.96
C PHE A 315 -4.65 -15.53 3.48
N PRO A 316 -5.79 -15.56 2.76
CA PRO A 316 -7.03 -15.00 3.30
C PRO A 316 -7.52 -15.74 4.56
N LYS A 317 -7.09 -17.00 4.79
CA LYS A 317 -7.39 -17.72 6.04
C LYS A 317 -6.74 -17.08 7.28
N MET A 318 -5.78 -16.17 7.10
CA MET A 318 -5.11 -15.45 8.18
C MET A 318 -5.86 -14.18 8.60
N LEU A 319 -6.86 -13.77 7.81
CA LEU A 319 -7.55 -12.51 7.97
C LEU A 319 -9.03 -12.74 8.31
N ASP A 320 -9.62 -11.81 9.04
CA ASP A 320 -11.06 -11.80 9.27
C ASP A 320 -11.82 -11.09 8.13
N ALA A 321 -13.14 -10.97 8.27
CA ALA A 321 -13.98 -10.29 7.29
C ALA A 321 -13.66 -8.80 7.12
N SER A 322 -13.04 -8.18 8.14
CA SER A 322 -12.60 -6.78 8.13
C SER A 322 -11.17 -6.59 7.60
N GLN A 323 -10.58 -7.64 7.01
CA GLN A 323 -9.21 -7.68 6.49
C GLN A 323 -8.14 -7.46 7.57
N THR A 324 -8.46 -7.79 8.82
CA THR A 324 -7.56 -7.69 9.95
C THR A 324 -6.96 -9.03 10.29
N LEU A 325 -5.74 -9.03 10.82
CA LEU A 325 -5.03 -10.26 11.18
C LEU A 325 -5.78 -10.94 12.32
N LEU A 326 -6.07 -12.22 12.16
CA LEU A 326 -6.83 -12.99 13.16
C LEU A 326 -6.13 -12.99 14.53
N PRO A 327 -6.92 -13.11 15.62
CA PRO A 327 -6.38 -13.34 16.96
C PRO A 327 -5.50 -14.60 17.05
N ALA A 328 -4.59 -14.62 18.03
CA ALA A 328 -3.56 -15.67 18.16
C ALA A 328 -4.13 -17.09 18.32
N ASP A 329 -5.25 -17.26 19.02
CA ASP A 329 -5.92 -18.55 19.20
C ASP A 329 -6.50 -19.08 17.87
N GLU A 330 -7.16 -18.22 17.10
CA GLU A 330 -7.67 -18.58 15.77
C GLU A 330 -6.54 -18.85 14.76
N LEU A 331 -5.47 -18.05 14.76
CA LEU A 331 -4.29 -18.32 13.94
C LEU A 331 -3.66 -19.67 14.27
N LYS A 332 -3.47 -19.97 15.56
CA LYS A 332 -2.94 -21.26 16.02
C LYS A 332 -3.83 -22.42 15.54
N LYS A 333 -5.15 -22.25 15.57
CA LYS A 333 -6.10 -23.22 15.04
C LYS A 333 -5.92 -23.44 13.54
N ARG A 334 -5.77 -22.38 12.73
CA ARG A 334 -5.55 -22.49 11.27
C ARG A 334 -4.29 -23.30 10.94
N PHE A 335 -3.20 -23.09 11.66
CA PHE A 335 -1.97 -23.86 11.47
C PHE A 335 -2.13 -25.32 11.90
N ASN A 336 -2.75 -25.57 13.05
CA ASN A 336 -3.01 -26.92 13.55
C ASN A 336 -3.90 -27.74 12.62
N GLU A 337 -4.93 -27.12 12.01
CA GLU A 337 -5.84 -27.77 11.04
C GLU A 337 -5.09 -28.36 9.83
N GLU A 338 -3.98 -27.75 9.41
CA GLU A 338 -3.13 -28.25 8.32
C GLU A 338 -1.93 -29.08 8.83
N GLY A 339 -1.90 -29.40 10.12
CA GLY A 339 -0.84 -30.20 10.75
C GLY A 339 0.49 -29.47 10.97
N ILE A 340 0.47 -28.14 11.00
CA ILE A 340 1.67 -27.33 11.25
C ILE A 340 1.88 -27.16 12.76
N SER A 341 3.01 -27.66 13.27
CA SER A 341 3.43 -27.47 14.66
C SER A 341 4.33 -26.25 14.80
N LEU A 342 4.04 -25.37 15.76
CA LEU A 342 4.86 -24.18 16.05
C LEU A 342 6.23 -24.53 16.67
N GLU A 343 6.34 -25.72 17.27
CA GLU A 343 7.59 -26.22 17.89
C GLU A 343 8.63 -26.68 16.87
N ARG A 344 8.21 -26.83 15.61
CA ARG A 344 9.10 -27.20 14.51
C ARG A 344 9.41 -25.97 13.65
N PRO A 345 10.56 -25.91 12.98
CA PRO A 345 10.86 -24.85 12.03
C PRO A 345 9.81 -24.79 10.91
N VAL A 346 9.52 -23.59 10.43
CA VAL A 346 8.50 -23.32 9.39
C VAL A 346 9.13 -22.46 8.31
N LEU A 347 8.86 -22.81 7.06
CA LEU A 347 9.21 -22.04 5.86
C LEU A 347 7.92 -21.57 5.20
N THR A 348 7.89 -20.33 4.70
CA THR A 348 6.75 -19.81 3.94
C THR A 348 7.12 -19.51 2.49
N SER A 349 6.20 -19.75 1.57
CA SER A 349 6.30 -19.32 0.16
C SER A 349 4.94 -18.92 -0.38
N CYS A 350 4.90 -18.39 -1.60
CA CYS A 350 3.65 -18.21 -2.33
C CYS A 350 3.92 -18.23 -3.84
N GLY A 351 3.32 -17.32 -4.59
CA GLY A 351 3.68 -17.10 -6.00
C GLY A 351 5.04 -16.40 -6.16
N THR A 352 5.35 -15.43 -5.31
CA THR A 352 6.41 -14.43 -5.55
C THR A 352 7.02 -13.82 -4.27
N GLY A 353 6.92 -14.51 -3.14
CA GLY A 353 7.43 -13.99 -1.87
C GLY A 353 6.58 -12.88 -1.21
N VAL A 354 5.53 -12.37 -1.85
CA VAL A 354 4.68 -11.28 -1.29
C VAL A 354 3.72 -11.82 -0.23
N THR A 355 2.69 -12.59 -0.63
CA THR A 355 1.68 -13.09 0.32
C THR A 355 2.20 -14.13 1.31
N ALA A 356 3.38 -14.71 1.05
CA ALA A 356 4.10 -15.55 2.02
C ALA A 356 4.37 -14.78 3.33
N CYS A 357 4.65 -13.48 3.20
CA CYS A 357 4.92 -12.61 4.34
C CYS A 357 3.69 -12.44 5.25
N ILE A 358 2.47 -12.68 4.77
CA ILE A 358 1.24 -12.66 5.60
C ILE A 358 1.22 -13.89 6.53
N LEU A 359 1.68 -15.05 6.04
CA LEU A 359 1.85 -16.23 6.89
C LEU A 359 2.94 -16.00 7.93
N ALA A 360 4.08 -15.41 7.52
CA ALA A 360 5.16 -15.04 8.44
C ALA A 360 4.70 -14.02 9.50
N LEU A 361 3.88 -13.04 9.11
CA LEU A 361 3.24 -12.06 10.01
C LEU A 361 2.38 -12.76 11.07
N GLY A 362 1.52 -13.69 10.64
CA GLY A 362 0.69 -14.48 11.55
C GLY A 362 1.51 -15.35 12.50
N LEU A 363 2.58 -15.99 12.01
CA LEU A 363 3.49 -16.79 12.83
C LEU A 363 4.28 -15.94 13.84
N HIS A 364 4.67 -14.72 13.45
CA HIS A 364 5.33 -13.77 14.34
C HIS A 364 4.44 -13.41 15.54
N ARG A 365 3.13 -13.16 15.31
CA ARG A 365 2.14 -12.97 16.38
C ARG A 365 2.04 -14.16 17.33
N LEU A 366 2.35 -15.38 16.86
CA LEU A 366 2.39 -16.60 17.68
C LEU A 366 3.74 -16.81 18.38
N GLY A 367 4.65 -15.82 18.33
CA GLY A 367 5.98 -15.89 18.92
C GLY A 367 7.02 -16.57 18.04
N LYS A 368 6.68 -16.96 16.81
CA LYS A 368 7.62 -17.59 15.87
C LYS A 368 8.20 -16.54 14.93
N THR A 369 9.28 -15.90 15.38
CA THR A 369 9.89 -14.74 14.72
C THR A 369 10.96 -15.09 13.69
N ASP A 370 11.37 -16.36 13.63
CA ASP A 370 12.49 -16.91 12.85
C ASP A 370 12.04 -17.64 11.57
N VAL A 371 10.93 -17.19 10.96
CA VAL A 371 10.32 -17.84 9.79
C VAL A 371 10.93 -17.30 8.49
N PRO A 372 11.71 -18.11 7.75
CA PRO A 372 12.16 -17.72 6.41
C PRO A 372 11.02 -17.61 5.40
N VAL A 373 11.18 -16.69 4.47
CA VAL A 373 10.40 -16.60 3.23
C VAL A 373 11.26 -17.14 2.08
N TYR A 374 10.75 -18.13 1.35
CA TYR A 374 11.30 -18.50 0.05
C TYR A 374 10.93 -17.42 -0.97
N ASP A 375 11.88 -16.56 -1.29
CA ASP A 375 11.61 -15.30 -1.99
C ASP A 375 11.21 -15.49 -3.45
N GLY A 376 12.01 -16.27 -4.20
CA GLY A 376 11.70 -16.65 -5.58
C GLY A 376 10.37 -17.39 -5.71
N SER A 377 9.98 -18.11 -4.65
CA SER A 377 8.66 -18.70 -4.49
C SER A 377 8.27 -19.58 -5.70
N TRP A 378 6.97 -19.80 -5.94
CA TRP A 378 6.52 -20.65 -7.04
C TRP A 378 6.92 -20.14 -8.42
N THR A 379 7.10 -18.83 -8.62
CA THR A 379 7.51 -18.30 -9.93
C THR A 379 8.90 -18.79 -10.30
N GLU A 380 9.84 -18.82 -9.35
CA GLU A 380 11.16 -19.39 -9.58
C GLU A 380 11.10 -20.92 -9.67
N TRP A 381 10.50 -21.57 -8.66
CA TRP A 381 10.40 -23.04 -8.62
C TRP A 381 9.70 -23.63 -9.86
N GLY A 382 8.54 -23.11 -10.21
CA GLY A 382 7.71 -23.59 -11.31
C GLY A 382 8.29 -23.28 -12.70
N ALA A 383 9.22 -22.33 -12.81
CA ALA A 383 9.94 -22.00 -14.04
C ALA A 383 11.09 -22.97 -14.34
N GLU A 384 11.79 -23.45 -13.31
CA GLU A 384 12.91 -24.38 -13.48
C GLU A 384 12.42 -25.77 -13.91
N SER A 385 12.95 -26.33 -14.99
CA SER A 385 12.45 -27.60 -15.53
C SER A 385 12.85 -28.83 -14.71
N ASP A 386 13.92 -28.72 -13.92
CA ASP A 386 14.52 -29.80 -13.13
C ASP A 386 13.99 -29.87 -11.69
N THR A 387 13.16 -28.92 -11.26
CA THR A 387 12.54 -28.96 -9.94
C THR A 387 11.31 -29.89 -9.95
N PRO A 388 11.16 -30.77 -8.94
CA PRO A 388 10.01 -31.64 -8.85
C PRO A 388 8.75 -30.84 -8.50
N VAL A 389 7.61 -31.31 -9.01
CA VAL A 389 6.30 -30.68 -8.82
C VAL A 389 5.31 -31.74 -8.38
N ASP A 390 4.62 -31.47 -7.27
CA ASP A 390 3.46 -32.25 -6.86
C ASP A 390 2.17 -31.53 -7.30
N THR A 391 1.15 -32.32 -7.60
CA THR A 391 -0.23 -31.88 -7.73
C THR A 391 -1.09 -32.70 -6.78
N SER A 392 -2.09 -32.08 -6.16
CA SER A 392 -3.02 -32.85 -5.34
C SER A 392 -3.85 -33.72 -6.28
N SER A 393 -3.74 -35.04 -6.13
CA SER A 393 -4.53 -36.02 -6.89
C SER A 393 -5.99 -36.01 -6.48
#